data_AF-A0A553PPY2-F1
#
_entry.id   AF-A0A553PPY2-F1
#
_cell.length_a   1.000
_cell.length_b   1.000
_cell.length_c   1.000
_cell.angle_alpha   90.00
_cell.angle_beta   90.00
_cell.angle_gamma   90.00
#
_symmetry.space_group_name_H-M   'P 1'
#
loop_
_entity.id
_entity.type
_entity.pdbx_description
1 polymer ?
#
loop_
_entity_poly.entity_id
_entity_poly.type
_entity_poly.pdbx_seq_one_letter_code
_entity_poly.pdbx_strand_id
1 'polypeptide(L)'
;MVEHSNRKDSRAAEAHQSSCLDPFGTWKMSNAAHGFGYPSFVSYNGLEMVWAILFYVPRWLWKNWEAGKVSALRMDLNLGIISEVEKKLKKKLLIDYMYSNLKHHNFWAYRYFFCEFLSLINVGGQMVLLDRFFDGTFFTYGIEVMSFADRDQEDRIDPMIYVFPRMTKCTFHKFGTSGNIEKHDALCILPLNIVNEKIYIFIWFWLLIIGFLTFLVLVYRAAIIFSPYIRALVLRMRYRRVKRECIDMVIGKSYVGDWFLIYLMGQNIDSVIFKDVIHELAKKLGYRSRDIGET
;
A
#
# COMPACT_ATOMS: atom_id res chain seq x y z
N MET A 1 37.98 -11.99 37.11
CA MET A 1 38.85 -12.51 36.02
C MET A 1 38.07 -12.90 34.76
N VAL A 2 36.78 -13.23 34.86
CA VAL A 2 35.92 -13.61 33.72
C VAL A 2 35.37 -12.39 32.93
N GLU A 3 35.13 -11.25 33.58
CA GLU A 3 34.65 -10.02 32.90
C GLU A 3 35.66 -9.33 31.96
N HIS A 4 36.96 -9.55 32.17
CA HIS A 4 37.99 -8.95 31.34
C HIS A 4 38.23 -9.70 30.01
N SER A 5 37.80 -10.96 29.93
CA SER A 5 37.85 -11.77 28.69
C SER A 5 36.74 -11.36 27.73
N ASN A 6 35.49 -11.27 28.24
CA ASN A 6 34.34 -10.92 27.40
C ASN A 6 34.46 -9.52 26.76
N ARG A 7 35.08 -8.55 27.43
CA ARG A 7 35.29 -7.19 26.88
C ARG A 7 36.32 -7.13 25.75
N LYS A 8 37.28 -8.06 25.72
CA LYS A 8 38.25 -8.19 24.61
C LYS A 8 37.60 -8.85 23.40
N ASP A 9 36.72 -9.83 23.63
CA ASP A 9 35.97 -10.49 22.56
C ASP A 9 34.93 -9.55 21.91
N SER A 10 34.31 -8.64 22.68
CA SER A 10 33.39 -7.63 22.11
C SER A 10 34.11 -6.58 21.24
N ARG A 11 35.29 -6.11 21.67
CA ARG A 11 36.11 -5.16 20.88
C ARG A 11 36.78 -5.82 19.69
N ALA A 12 37.10 -7.11 19.78
CA ALA A 12 37.56 -7.90 18.64
C ALA A 12 36.44 -8.05 17.60
N ALA A 13 35.20 -8.30 18.01
CA ALA A 13 34.05 -8.38 17.10
C ALA A 13 33.79 -7.05 16.36
N GLU A 14 33.86 -5.91 17.05
CA GLU A 14 33.73 -4.58 16.41
C GLU A 14 34.91 -4.24 15.47
N ALA A 15 36.13 -4.67 15.80
CA ALA A 15 37.30 -4.53 14.92
C ALA A 15 37.30 -5.53 13.74
N HIS A 16 36.62 -6.66 13.87
CA HIS A 16 36.50 -7.67 12.80
C HIS A 16 35.54 -7.23 11.69
N GLN A 17 34.55 -6.39 12.01
CA GLN A 17 33.62 -5.86 11.01
C GLN A 17 34.25 -4.77 10.13
N SER A 18 35.23 -4.01 10.65
CA SER A 18 36.05 -3.07 9.87
C SER A 18 37.15 -3.76 9.04
N SER A 19 37.47 -5.02 9.33
CA SER A 19 38.52 -5.79 8.65
C SER A 19 38.09 -6.40 7.31
N CYS A 20 36.81 -6.28 6.93
CA CYS A 20 36.31 -6.72 5.62
C CYS A 20 36.52 -5.68 4.50
N LEU A 21 37.18 -4.56 4.82
CA LEU A 21 37.56 -3.52 3.87
C LEU A 21 39.01 -3.74 3.44
N ASP A 22 39.23 -3.89 2.13
CA ASP A 22 40.58 -3.72 1.57
C ASP A 22 41.09 -2.30 1.91
N PRO A 23 42.42 -2.04 1.90
CA PRO A 23 42.99 -0.71 2.17
C PRO A 23 42.49 0.41 1.24
N PHE A 24 41.79 0.04 0.16
CA PHE A 24 41.18 0.91 -0.84
C PHE A 24 39.64 1.01 -0.72
N GLY A 25 39.03 0.44 0.31
CA GLY A 25 37.59 0.54 0.56
C GLY A 25 36.70 -0.31 -0.35
N THR A 26 37.26 -1.31 -1.04
CA THR A 26 36.52 -2.26 -1.87
C THR A 26 36.20 -3.55 -1.13
N TRP A 27 34.95 -3.99 -1.19
CA TRP A 27 34.51 -5.30 -0.68
C TRP A 27 35.09 -6.41 -1.55
N LYS A 28 35.89 -7.32 -0.97
CA LYS A 28 36.30 -8.56 -1.64
C LYS A 28 35.83 -9.77 -0.84
N MET A 29 34.57 -10.16 -1.07
CA MET A 29 34.00 -11.40 -0.55
C MET A 29 34.63 -12.58 -1.30
N SER A 30 35.48 -13.36 -0.61
CA SER A 30 35.97 -14.64 -1.13
C SER A 30 34.97 -15.73 -0.78
N ASN A 31 33.99 -15.95 -1.65
CA ASN A 31 32.97 -16.97 -1.44
C ASN A 31 33.56 -18.37 -1.69
N ALA A 32 33.81 -19.13 -0.63
CA ALA A 32 33.90 -20.59 -0.68
C ALA A 32 32.49 -21.21 -0.62
N ALA A 33 31.60 -20.76 -1.51
CA ALA A 33 30.32 -21.40 -1.81
C ALA A 33 29.96 -21.01 -3.24
N HIS A 34 30.10 -21.97 -4.15
CA HIS A 34 29.65 -21.99 -5.54
C HIS A 34 28.90 -20.75 -6.06
N GLY A 35 29.55 -19.99 -6.96
CA GLY A 35 28.97 -19.47 -8.21
C GLY A 35 27.72 -18.56 -8.22
N PHE A 36 27.09 -18.23 -7.09
CA PHE A 36 25.93 -17.34 -7.05
C PHE A 36 26.35 -15.91 -6.76
N GLY A 37 26.07 -15.01 -7.71
CA GLY A 37 26.26 -13.57 -7.54
C GLY A 37 25.16 -13.02 -6.65
N TYR A 38 25.44 -12.86 -5.35
CA TYR A 38 24.52 -12.23 -4.41
C TYR A 38 24.25 -10.77 -4.82
N PRO A 39 23.01 -10.27 -4.70
CA PRO A 39 22.75 -8.85 -4.91
C PRO A 39 23.59 -8.04 -3.91
N SER A 40 24.36 -7.07 -4.39
CA SER A 40 25.10 -6.15 -3.53
C SER A 40 24.13 -5.36 -2.64
N PHE A 41 24.58 -4.82 -1.50
CA PHE A 41 23.79 -3.89 -0.68
C PHE A 41 23.18 -2.75 -1.51
N VAL A 42 23.89 -2.30 -2.56
CA VAL A 42 23.41 -1.30 -3.54
C VAL A 42 22.19 -1.78 -4.32
N SER A 43 22.13 -3.07 -4.69
CA SER A 43 21.02 -3.68 -5.42
C SER A 43 19.74 -3.73 -4.56
N TYR A 44 19.86 -4.02 -3.27
CA TYR A 44 18.73 -4.00 -2.32
C TYR A 44 18.14 -2.59 -2.14
N ASN A 45 18.99 -1.58 -1.90
CA ASN A 45 18.52 -0.19 -1.77
C ASN A 45 17.83 0.31 -3.06
N GLY A 46 18.38 -0.05 -4.23
CA GLY A 46 17.75 0.28 -5.51
C GLY A 46 16.36 -0.34 -5.66
N LEU A 47 16.21 -1.61 -5.24
CA LEU A 47 14.94 -2.33 -5.24
C LEU A 47 13.87 -1.64 -4.38
N GLU A 48 14.24 -1.27 -3.16
CA GLU A 48 13.34 -0.61 -2.21
C GLU A 48 12.86 0.76 -2.71
N MET A 49 13.74 1.54 -3.35
CA MET A 49 13.36 2.81 -3.96
C MET A 49 12.34 2.61 -5.09
N VAL A 50 12.56 1.62 -5.95
CA VAL A 50 11.61 1.28 -7.03
C VAL A 50 10.28 0.85 -6.44
N TRP A 51 10.27 0.06 -5.36
CA TRP A 51 9.03 -0.34 -4.68
C TRP A 51 8.26 0.85 -4.13
N ALA A 52 8.94 1.74 -3.40
CA ALA A 52 8.30 2.92 -2.82
C ALA A 52 7.68 3.82 -3.90
N ILE A 53 8.39 4.02 -5.02
CA ILE A 53 7.89 4.82 -6.15
C ILE A 53 6.66 4.16 -6.76
N LEU A 54 6.71 2.87 -7.06
CA LEU A 54 5.61 2.14 -7.68
C LEU A 54 4.34 2.13 -6.80
N PHE A 55 4.47 1.99 -5.48
CA PHE A 55 3.33 2.14 -4.55
C PHE A 55 2.74 3.54 -4.50
N TYR A 56 3.53 4.57 -4.79
CA TYR A 56 3.04 5.95 -4.85
C TYR A 56 2.30 6.29 -6.15
N VAL A 57 2.57 5.57 -7.25
CA VAL A 57 2.02 5.87 -8.59
C VAL A 57 0.50 5.97 -8.63
N PRO A 58 -0.30 5.01 -8.12
CA PRO A 58 -1.77 5.09 -8.21
C PRO A 58 -2.33 6.32 -7.49
N ARG A 59 -1.74 6.68 -6.34
CA ARG A 59 -2.13 7.86 -5.55
C ARG A 59 -1.78 9.14 -6.29
N TRP A 60 -0.57 9.22 -6.84
CA TRP A 60 -0.14 10.38 -7.63
C TRP A 60 -1.02 10.57 -8.85
N LEU A 61 -1.32 9.49 -9.58
CA LEU A 61 -2.17 9.52 -10.77
C LEU A 61 -3.57 10.04 -10.45
N TRP A 62 -4.18 9.52 -9.38
CA TRP A 62 -5.48 10.01 -8.92
C TRP A 62 -5.44 11.49 -8.54
N LYS A 63 -4.44 11.92 -7.76
CA LYS A 63 -4.34 13.32 -7.31
C LYS A 63 -4.24 14.30 -8.49
N ASN A 64 -3.51 13.94 -9.54
CA ASN A 64 -3.42 14.75 -10.76
C ASN A 64 -4.74 14.76 -11.55
N TRP A 65 -5.43 13.61 -11.65
CA TRP A 65 -6.69 13.51 -12.40
C TRP A 65 -7.90 14.10 -11.67
N GLU A 66 -7.91 14.06 -10.34
CA GLU A 66 -8.97 14.67 -9.52
C GLU A 66 -8.95 16.19 -9.62
N ALA A 67 -7.75 16.78 -9.78
CA ALA A 67 -7.53 18.22 -9.93
C ALA A 67 -8.25 19.08 -8.85
N GLY A 68 -8.43 18.54 -7.64
CA GLY A 68 -9.08 19.24 -6.53
C GLY A 68 -10.59 19.46 -6.67
N LYS A 69 -11.26 18.82 -7.64
CA LYS A 69 -12.70 19.01 -7.92
C LYS A 69 -13.58 18.80 -6.67
N VAL A 70 -13.27 17.78 -5.87
CA VAL A 70 -14.04 17.44 -4.66
C VAL A 70 -13.80 18.44 -3.54
N SER A 71 -12.55 18.91 -3.40
CA SER A 71 -12.21 19.98 -2.47
C SER A 71 -12.93 21.28 -2.83
N ALA A 72 -12.99 21.61 -4.13
CA ALA A 72 -13.72 22.78 -4.61
C ALA A 72 -15.23 22.67 -4.39
N LEU A 73 -15.82 21.49 -4.65
CA LEU A 73 -17.26 21.25 -4.46
C LEU A 73 -17.67 21.19 -2.98
N ARG A 74 -16.76 20.84 -2.08
CA ARG A 74 -17.02 20.85 -0.64
C ARG A 74 -17.21 22.28 -0.11
N MET A 75 -16.67 23.33 -0.74
CA MET A 75 -16.90 24.75 -0.39
C MET A 75 -16.84 25.06 1.12
N ASP A 76 -15.98 24.38 1.87
CA ASP A 76 -15.88 24.44 3.34
C ASP A 76 -17.16 24.07 4.12
N LEU A 77 -18.14 23.41 3.51
CA LEU A 77 -19.43 23.00 4.13
C LEU A 77 -19.30 22.02 5.32
N ASN A 78 -18.08 21.70 5.73
CA ASN A 78 -17.76 20.83 6.86
C ASN A 78 -17.27 21.58 8.07
N LEU A 79 -16.93 22.85 7.90
CA LEU A 79 -16.63 23.71 9.02
C LEU A 79 -17.99 24.08 9.64
N GLY A 80 -18.22 23.66 10.89
CA GLY A 80 -19.49 23.91 11.59
C GLY A 80 -19.77 25.39 11.85
N ILE A 81 -18.75 26.25 11.69
CA ILE A 81 -18.76 27.68 12.00
C ILE A 81 -18.91 28.47 10.70
N ILE A 82 -20.06 28.36 10.04
CA ILE A 82 -20.41 29.16 8.85
C ILE A 82 -21.77 29.82 9.09
N SER A 83 -21.93 31.06 8.62
CA SER A 83 -23.21 31.77 8.68
C SER A 83 -24.30 31.01 7.93
N GLU A 84 -25.52 30.97 8.48
CA GLU A 84 -26.67 30.27 7.87
C GLU A 84 -26.99 30.77 6.45
N VAL A 85 -26.73 32.06 6.17
CA VAL A 85 -26.93 32.64 4.83
C VAL A 85 -25.93 32.04 3.83
N GLU A 86 -24.67 31.91 4.24
CA GLU A 86 -23.61 31.38 3.39
C GLU A 86 -23.78 29.87 3.17
N LYS A 87 -24.20 29.12 4.19
CA LYS A 87 -24.58 27.70 4.06
C LYS A 87 -25.67 27.51 3.01
N LYS A 88 -26.74 28.32 3.04
CA LYS A 88 -27.84 28.24 2.07
C LYS A 88 -27.36 28.52 0.65
N LEU A 89 -26.50 29.53 0.46
CA LEU A 89 -25.94 29.86 -0.85
C LEU A 89 -25.08 28.73 -1.41
N LYS A 90 -24.10 28.25 -0.64
CA LYS A 90 -23.19 27.16 -1.04
C LYS A 90 -23.95 25.87 -1.33
N LYS A 91 -24.96 25.53 -0.51
CA LYS A 91 -25.87 24.40 -0.76
C LYS A 91 -26.60 24.53 -2.10
N LYS A 92 -27.16 25.72 -2.40
CA LYS A 92 -27.86 25.96 -3.67
C LYS A 92 -26.92 25.82 -4.87
N LEU A 93 -25.72 26.39 -4.79
CA LEU A 93 -24.70 26.25 -5.83
C LEU A 93 -24.32 24.79 -6.09
N LEU A 94 -24.18 24.00 -5.02
CA LEU A 94 -23.89 22.58 -5.11
C LEU A 94 -25.00 21.82 -5.85
N ILE A 95 -26.26 22.05 -5.48
CA ILE A 95 -27.42 21.41 -6.11
C ILE A 95 -27.53 21.81 -7.59
N ASP A 96 -27.34 23.09 -7.90
CA ASP A 96 -27.39 23.59 -9.27
C ASP A 96 -26.26 22.97 -10.12
N TYR A 97 -25.06 22.85 -9.56
CA TYR A 97 -23.96 22.16 -10.20
C TYR A 97 -24.30 20.69 -10.50
N MET A 98 -24.79 19.96 -9.50
CA MET A 98 -25.15 18.54 -9.64
C MET A 98 -26.26 18.30 -10.66
N TYR A 99 -27.29 19.16 -10.66
CA TYR A 99 -28.39 19.05 -11.60
C TYR A 99 -27.95 19.37 -13.03
N SER A 100 -27.15 20.42 -13.21
CA SER A 100 -26.69 20.88 -14.54
C SER A 100 -25.65 19.94 -15.17
N ASN A 101 -24.84 19.28 -14.35
CA ASN A 101 -23.78 18.36 -14.80
C ASN A 101 -24.15 16.88 -14.59
N LEU A 102 -25.43 16.57 -14.37
CA LEU A 102 -25.88 15.20 -14.22
C LEU A 102 -25.48 14.40 -15.48
N LYS A 103 -25.04 13.15 -15.31
CA LYS A 103 -24.60 12.21 -16.36
C LYS A 103 -23.24 12.48 -16.99
N HIS A 104 -22.60 13.61 -16.71
CA HIS A 104 -21.27 13.93 -17.27
C HIS A 104 -20.09 13.44 -16.41
N HIS A 105 -20.34 12.86 -15.23
CA HIS A 105 -19.29 12.44 -14.29
C HIS A 105 -18.71 11.04 -14.52
N ASN A 106 -19.21 10.29 -15.51
CA ASN A 106 -18.83 8.89 -15.71
C ASN A 106 -17.34 8.71 -15.99
N PHE A 107 -16.76 9.52 -16.88
CA PHE A 107 -15.34 9.43 -17.21
C PHE A 107 -14.44 9.76 -16.01
N TRP A 108 -14.86 10.71 -15.17
CA TRP A 108 -14.17 11.05 -13.93
C TRP A 108 -14.19 9.89 -12.92
N ALA A 109 -15.32 9.19 -12.77
CA ALA A 109 -15.41 8.02 -11.90
C ALA A 109 -14.62 6.80 -12.46
N TYR A 110 -14.63 6.58 -13.77
CA TYR A 110 -13.83 5.50 -14.38
C TYR A 110 -12.33 5.69 -14.16
N ARG A 111 -11.83 6.93 -14.18
CA ARG A 111 -10.44 7.24 -13.80
C ARG A 111 -10.11 6.81 -12.37
N TYR A 112 -11.04 6.99 -11.43
CA TYR A 112 -10.87 6.53 -10.05
C TYR A 112 -10.81 5.00 -9.96
N PHE A 113 -11.76 4.30 -10.58
CA PHE A 113 -11.80 2.83 -10.58
C PHE A 113 -10.58 2.24 -11.29
N PHE A 114 -10.07 2.91 -12.33
CA PHE A 114 -8.84 2.53 -12.98
C PHE A 114 -7.64 2.65 -12.04
N CYS A 115 -7.55 3.70 -11.22
CA CYS A 115 -6.50 3.81 -10.19
C CYS A 115 -6.63 2.71 -9.12
N GLU A 116 -7.84 2.36 -8.67
CA GLU A 116 -8.05 1.24 -7.75
C GLU A 116 -7.59 -0.09 -8.37
N PHE A 117 -7.90 -0.32 -9.66
CA PHE A 117 -7.47 -1.50 -10.39
C PHE A 117 -5.94 -1.54 -10.57
N LEU A 118 -5.34 -0.40 -10.90
CA LEU A 118 -3.89 -0.25 -11.01
C LEU A 118 -3.18 -0.53 -9.69
N SER A 119 -3.80 -0.21 -8.54
CA SER A 119 -3.27 -0.59 -7.23
C SER A 119 -3.19 -2.11 -7.03
N LEU A 120 -4.17 -2.88 -7.52
CA LEU A 120 -4.12 -4.35 -7.46
C LEU A 120 -3.01 -4.90 -8.38
N ILE A 121 -2.93 -4.39 -9.61
CA ILE A 121 -1.85 -4.74 -10.54
C ILE A 121 -0.49 -4.41 -9.90
N ASN A 122 -0.38 -3.26 -9.25
CA ASN A 122 0.85 -2.86 -8.59
C ASN A 122 1.23 -3.87 -7.50
N VAL A 123 0.33 -4.25 -6.59
CA VAL A 123 0.64 -5.28 -5.58
C VAL A 123 1.10 -6.59 -6.21
N GLY A 124 0.43 -7.06 -7.26
CA GLY A 124 0.85 -8.27 -7.99
C GLY A 124 2.21 -8.10 -8.68
N GLY A 125 2.46 -6.95 -9.30
CA GLY A 125 3.73 -6.61 -9.95
C GLY A 125 4.88 -6.56 -8.94
N GLN A 126 4.64 -6.06 -7.73
CA GLN A 126 5.64 -6.03 -6.66
C GLN A 126 6.00 -7.45 -6.21
N MET A 127 5.01 -8.34 -6.09
CA MET A 127 5.24 -9.75 -5.77
C MET A 127 6.09 -10.45 -6.83
N VAL A 128 5.84 -10.19 -8.13
CA VAL A 128 6.63 -10.76 -9.24
C VAL A 128 8.05 -10.18 -9.27
N LEU A 129 8.19 -8.87 -9.01
CA LEU A 129 9.48 -8.21 -8.98
C LEU A 129 10.35 -8.73 -7.82
N LEU A 130 9.75 -8.91 -6.65
CA LEU A 130 10.32 -9.59 -5.48
C LEU A 130 10.80 -10.99 -5.82
N ASP A 131 9.93 -11.78 -6.44
CA ASP A 131 10.23 -13.16 -6.82
C ASP A 131 11.40 -13.25 -7.80
N ARG A 132 11.42 -12.38 -8.80
CA ARG A 132 12.53 -12.32 -9.76
C ARG A 132 13.84 -11.83 -9.14
N PHE A 133 13.78 -11.04 -8.08
CA PHE A 133 14.97 -10.61 -7.34
C PHE A 133 15.53 -11.73 -6.44
N PHE A 134 14.67 -12.63 -5.96
CA PHE A 134 15.01 -13.79 -5.15
C PHE A 134 15.12 -15.11 -5.95
N ASP A 135 15.46 -15.02 -7.23
CA ASP A 135 15.66 -16.16 -8.13
C ASP A 135 14.47 -17.16 -8.17
N GLY A 136 13.24 -16.66 -8.03
CA GLY A 136 12.01 -17.45 -8.17
C GLY A 136 11.59 -18.22 -6.91
N THR A 137 12.22 -17.94 -5.77
CA THR A 137 11.95 -18.64 -4.50
C THR A 137 10.96 -17.90 -3.59
N PHE A 138 10.57 -16.66 -3.93
CA PHE A 138 9.77 -15.81 -3.04
C PHE A 138 8.31 -16.26 -2.95
N PHE A 139 7.72 -16.76 -4.03
CA PHE A 139 6.33 -17.21 -3.99
C PHE A 139 6.11 -18.40 -3.04
N THR A 140 7.02 -19.37 -3.04
CA THR A 140 6.92 -20.57 -2.18
C THR A 140 7.37 -20.29 -0.75
N TYR A 141 8.16 -19.24 -0.56
CA TYR A 141 8.78 -18.89 0.72
C TYR A 141 7.81 -18.86 1.91
N GLY A 142 6.72 -18.10 1.84
CA GLY A 142 5.79 -17.99 2.97
C GLY A 142 5.08 -19.31 3.30
N ILE A 143 4.86 -20.16 2.30
CA ILE A 143 4.26 -21.49 2.48
C ILE A 143 5.27 -22.43 3.18
N GLU A 144 6.52 -22.40 2.75
CA GLU A 144 7.61 -23.18 3.34
C GLU A 144 7.85 -22.76 4.80
N VAL A 145 7.89 -21.46 5.10
CA VAL A 145 8.06 -20.93 6.46
C VAL A 145 6.93 -21.39 7.40
N MET A 146 5.68 -21.46 6.92
CA MET A 146 4.57 -22.00 7.71
C MET A 146 4.71 -23.51 7.95
N SER A 147 5.19 -24.27 6.95
CA SER A 147 5.37 -25.72 7.06
C SER A 147 6.51 -26.13 8.00
N PHE A 148 7.50 -25.26 8.18
CA PHE A 148 8.65 -25.49 9.06
C PHE A 148 8.58 -24.71 10.37
N ALA A 149 7.48 -24.01 10.66
CA ALA A 149 7.32 -23.17 11.85
C ALA A 149 7.65 -23.92 13.16
N ASP A 150 7.35 -25.22 13.22
CA ASP A 150 7.54 -26.08 14.40
C ASP A 150 8.91 -26.80 14.48
N ARG A 151 9.82 -26.62 13.51
CA ARG A 151 11.15 -27.27 13.53
C ARG A 151 12.24 -26.32 14.02
N ASP A 152 13.26 -26.83 14.71
CA ASP A 152 14.39 -26.02 15.15
C ASP A 152 15.13 -25.38 13.96
N GLN A 153 15.52 -24.11 14.14
CA GLN A 153 16.00 -23.24 13.07
C GLN A 153 17.37 -23.64 12.50
N GLU A 154 18.11 -24.49 13.19
CA GLU A 154 19.40 -25.07 12.76
C GLU A 154 19.23 -26.23 11.77
N ASP A 155 18.10 -26.93 11.79
CA ASP A 155 17.78 -28.05 10.89
C ASP A 155 17.00 -27.62 9.64
N ARG A 156 16.68 -26.32 9.52
CA ARG A 156 15.95 -25.78 8.37
C ARG A 156 16.91 -25.53 7.21
N ILE A 157 16.78 -26.31 6.14
CA ILE A 157 17.41 -26.02 4.84
C ILE A 157 16.44 -25.15 4.05
N ASP A 158 16.29 -23.90 4.44
CA ASP A 158 15.46 -22.95 3.70
C ASP A 158 16.26 -22.48 2.46
N PRO A 159 15.66 -22.40 1.25
CA PRO A 159 16.30 -21.86 0.05
C PRO A 159 16.89 -20.46 0.28
N MET A 160 16.30 -19.73 1.23
CA MET A 160 16.70 -18.40 1.60
C MET A 160 18.01 -18.32 2.38
N ILE A 161 18.53 -19.41 2.95
CA ILE A 161 19.90 -19.46 3.51
C ILE A 161 20.94 -19.26 2.39
N TYR A 162 20.62 -19.70 1.17
CA TYR A 162 21.44 -19.46 -0.03
C TYR A 162 21.27 -18.07 -0.62
N VAL A 163 20.21 -17.34 -0.24
CA VAL A 163 19.96 -15.96 -0.69
C VAL A 163 20.51 -14.95 0.33
N PHE A 164 20.34 -15.24 1.62
CA PHE A 164 20.77 -14.43 2.77
C PHE A 164 21.65 -15.24 3.73
N PRO A 165 22.92 -15.51 3.40
CA PRO A 165 23.83 -16.20 4.30
C PRO A 165 24.01 -15.39 5.58
N ARG A 166 23.77 -16.03 6.72
CA ARG A 166 23.95 -15.44 8.05
C ARG A 166 25.43 -15.48 8.48
N MET A 167 26.22 -16.37 7.87
CA MET A 167 27.63 -16.58 8.12
C MET A 167 28.40 -16.74 6.81
N THR A 168 29.62 -16.21 6.74
CA THR A 168 30.52 -16.35 5.59
C THR A 168 31.95 -16.67 6.03
N LYS A 169 32.73 -17.31 5.15
CA LYS A 169 34.14 -17.59 5.36
C LYS A 169 34.96 -16.46 4.76
N CYS A 170 35.69 -15.72 5.59
CA CYS A 170 36.62 -14.68 5.17
C CYS A 170 38.05 -15.22 5.20
N THR A 171 38.75 -15.13 4.08
CA THR A 171 40.14 -15.57 3.95
C THR A 171 41.07 -14.36 3.99
N PHE A 172 41.81 -14.20 5.08
CA PHE A 172 42.80 -13.14 5.25
C PHE A 172 44.17 -13.60 4.76
N HIS A 173 44.81 -12.76 3.96
CA HIS A 173 46.18 -12.98 3.49
C HIS A 173 47.12 -12.11 4.30
N LYS A 174 47.99 -12.73 5.11
CA LYS A 174 49.01 -12.03 5.89
C LYS A 174 50.39 -12.43 5.40
N PHE A 175 51.30 -11.48 5.32
CA PHE A 175 52.70 -11.77 5.03
C PHE A 175 53.41 -12.23 6.31
N GLY A 176 53.90 -13.47 6.30
CA GLY A 176 54.69 -14.04 7.38
C GLY A 176 56.09 -13.42 7.46
N THR A 177 56.81 -13.68 8.54
CA THR A 177 58.16 -13.14 8.79
C THR A 177 59.19 -13.53 7.73
N SER A 178 58.92 -14.60 6.97
CA SER A 178 59.77 -15.08 5.86
C SER A 178 59.34 -14.55 4.48
N GLY A 179 58.36 -13.65 4.40
CA GLY A 179 57.84 -13.10 3.13
C GLY A 179 56.83 -13.99 2.40
N ASN A 180 56.50 -15.17 2.94
CA ASN A 180 55.45 -16.03 2.41
C ASN A 180 54.04 -15.54 2.79
N ILE A 181 53.07 -15.77 1.90
CA ILE A 181 51.66 -15.46 2.14
C ILE A 181 51.06 -16.57 2.99
N GLU A 182 50.73 -16.26 4.24
CA GLU A 182 49.94 -17.11 5.12
C GLU A 182 48.46 -16.79 4.98
N LYS A 183 47.63 -17.83 4.83
CA LYS A 183 46.17 -17.70 4.71
C LYS A 183 45.54 -18.02 6.06
N HIS A 184 44.77 -17.08 6.60
CA HIS A 184 43.97 -17.27 7.81
C HIS A 184 42.50 -17.23 7.47
N ASP A 185 41.78 -18.29 7.82
CA ASP A 185 40.34 -18.39 7.60
C ASP A 185 39.62 -17.98 8.88
N ALA A 186 38.66 -17.05 8.76
CA ALA A 186 37.75 -16.69 9.85
C ALA A 186 36.29 -16.85 9.40
N LEU A 187 35.42 -17.17 10.36
CA LEU A 187 33.97 -17.13 10.15
C LEU A 187 33.44 -15.76 10.57
N CYS A 188 32.70 -15.10 9.68
CA CYS A 188 32.09 -13.80 9.92
C CYS A 188 30.57 -13.93 9.92
N ILE A 189 29.91 -13.37 10.92
CA ILE A 189 28.45 -13.25 10.98
C ILE A 189 28.04 -11.99 10.22
N LEU A 190 26.94 -12.04 9.48
CA LEU A 190 26.39 -10.90 8.75
C LEU A 190 25.02 -10.50 9.32
N PRO A 191 24.99 -9.63 10.36
CA PRO A 191 23.75 -9.28 11.06
C PRO A 191 22.68 -8.67 10.15
N LEU A 192 23.10 -7.95 9.11
CA LEU A 192 22.20 -7.31 8.15
C LEU A 192 21.32 -8.32 7.40
N ASN A 193 21.87 -9.49 7.04
CA ASN A 193 21.11 -10.54 6.36
C ASN A 193 20.09 -11.21 7.27
N ILE A 194 20.39 -11.35 8.57
CA ILE A 194 19.45 -11.88 9.56
C ILE A 194 18.23 -10.97 9.67
N VAL A 195 18.45 -9.65 9.70
CA VAL A 195 17.37 -8.66 9.73
C VAL A 195 16.54 -8.71 8.44
N ASN A 196 17.21 -8.72 7.28
CA ASN A 196 16.55 -8.78 5.97
C ASN A 196 15.68 -10.03 5.83
N GLU A 197 16.17 -11.20 6.23
CA GLU A 197 15.41 -12.44 6.22
C GLU A 197 14.08 -12.29 6.96
N LYS A 198 14.06 -11.68 8.15
CA LYS A 198 12.83 -11.50 8.94
C LYS A 198 11.91 -10.44 8.34
N ILE A 199 12.46 -9.36 7.80
CA ILE A 199 11.68 -8.32 7.11
C ILE A 199 10.98 -8.90 5.88
N TYR A 200 11.66 -9.72 5.08
CA TYR A 200 11.06 -10.30 3.87
C TYR A 200 9.97 -11.34 4.17
N ILE A 201 10.07 -12.09 5.28
CA ILE A 201 8.95 -12.91 5.79
C ILE A 201 7.73 -12.03 6.06
N PHE A 202 7.94 -10.96 6.83
CA PHE A 202 6.85 -10.05 7.19
C PHE A 202 6.22 -9.40 5.94
N ILE A 203 7.04 -8.94 5.00
CA ILE A 203 6.58 -8.33 3.74
C ILE A 203 5.76 -9.31 2.91
N TRP A 204 6.12 -10.59 2.86
CA TRP A 204 5.37 -11.59 2.11
C TRP A 204 3.92 -11.71 2.60
N PHE A 205 3.71 -11.90 3.91
CA PHE A 205 2.37 -11.95 4.49
C PHE A 205 1.64 -10.62 4.35
N TRP A 206 2.35 -9.51 4.52
CA TRP A 206 1.81 -8.17 4.40
C TRP A 206 1.28 -7.89 2.98
N LEU A 207 2.03 -8.26 1.95
CA LEU A 207 1.61 -8.09 0.55
C LEU A 207 0.41 -8.97 0.20
N LEU A 208 0.31 -10.19 0.73
CA LEU A 208 -0.88 -11.01 0.57
C LEU A 208 -2.12 -10.37 1.22
N ILE A 209 -1.99 -9.85 2.45
CA ILE A 209 -3.08 -9.17 3.14
C ILE A 209 -3.52 -7.92 2.37
N ILE A 210 -2.57 -7.07 1.94
CA ILE A 210 -2.89 -5.87 1.15
C ILE A 210 -3.53 -6.25 -0.19
N GLY A 211 -3.01 -7.28 -0.87
CA GLY A 211 -3.56 -7.77 -2.13
C GLY A 211 -4.99 -8.25 -1.96
N PHE A 212 -5.25 -9.04 -0.93
CA PHE A 212 -6.58 -9.55 -0.61
C PHE A 212 -7.57 -8.42 -0.27
N LEU A 213 -7.19 -7.49 0.61
CA LEU A 213 -8.03 -6.34 0.95
C LEU A 213 -8.33 -5.47 -0.28
N THR A 214 -7.32 -5.22 -1.13
CA THR A 214 -7.48 -4.46 -2.37
C THR A 214 -8.42 -5.17 -3.33
N PHE A 215 -8.29 -6.49 -3.46
CA PHE A 215 -9.19 -7.31 -4.28
C PHE A 215 -10.63 -7.24 -3.77
N LEU A 216 -10.86 -7.35 -2.46
CA LEU A 216 -12.20 -7.21 -1.88
C LEU A 216 -12.82 -5.85 -2.17
N VAL A 217 -12.03 -4.77 -2.09
CA VAL A 217 -12.48 -3.42 -2.47
C VAL A 217 -12.89 -3.40 -3.95
N LEU A 218 -12.11 -3.98 -4.84
CA LEU A 218 -12.44 -4.04 -6.27
C LEU A 218 -13.71 -4.86 -6.55
N VAL A 219 -13.91 -5.99 -5.87
CA VAL A 219 -15.14 -6.78 -5.98
C VAL A 219 -16.35 -5.96 -5.52
N TYR A 220 -16.23 -5.28 -4.38
CA TYR A 220 -17.27 -4.38 -3.87
C TYR A 220 -17.58 -3.25 -4.88
N ARG A 221 -16.56 -2.67 -5.51
CA ARG A 221 -16.71 -1.63 -6.54
C ARG A 221 -17.36 -2.17 -7.81
N ALA A 222 -16.96 -3.35 -8.28
CA ALA A 222 -17.57 -4.01 -9.41
C ALA A 222 -19.07 -4.25 -9.15
N ALA A 223 -19.43 -4.75 -7.96
CA ALA A 223 -20.82 -4.97 -7.58
C ALA A 223 -21.66 -3.67 -7.64
N ILE A 224 -21.09 -2.53 -7.23
CA ILE A 224 -21.71 -1.20 -7.35
C ILE A 224 -21.90 -0.78 -8.82
N ILE A 225 -20.92 -1.05 -9.68
CA ILE A 225 -20.99 -0.67 -11.10
C ILE A 225 -22.10 -1.47 -11.82
N PHE A 226 -22.19 -2.77 -11.56
CA PHE A 226 -23.15 -3.65 -12.22
C PHE A 226 -24.58 -3.51 -11.66
N SER A 227 -24.74 -3.27 -10.35
CA SER A 227 -26.06 -3.31 -9.71
C SER A 227 -26.57 -1.92 -9.29
N PRO A 228 -27.64 -1.40 -9.92
CA PRO A 228 -28.33 -0.21 -9.43
C PRO A 228 -28.94 -0.40 -8.04
N TYR A 229 -29.28 -1.64 -7.67
CA TYR A 229 -29.82 -1.96 -6.36
C TYR A 229 -28.78 -1.79 -5.26
N ILE A 230 -27.55 -2.28 -5.47
CA ILE A 230 -26.44 -2.13 -4.50
C ILE A 230 -26.11 -0.64 -4.31
N ARG A 231 -26.11 0.15 -5.38
CA ARG A 231 -25.95 1.62 -5.31
C ARG A 231 -26.96 2.27 -4.36
N ALA A 232 -28.23 1.89 -4.47
CA ALA A 232 -29.29 2.37 -3.59
C ALA A 232 -29.13 1.88 -2.16
N LEU A 233 -28.83 0.59 -1.99
CA LEU A 233 -28.65 -0.02 -0.69
C LEU A 233 -27.53 0.65 0.11
N VAL A 234 -26.36 0.88 -0.49
CA VAL A 234 -25.21 1.53 0.16
C VAL A 234 -25.55 2.93 0.66
N LEU A 235 -26.21 3.75 -0.18
CA LEU A 235 -26.63 5.10 0.22
C LEU A 235 -27.68 5.08 1.33
N ARG A 236 -28.65 4.15 1.27
CA ARG A 236 -29.68 3.99 2.31
C ARG A 236 -29.08 3.56 3.65
N MET A 237 -28.13 2.62 3.64
CA MET A 237 -27.49 2.14 4.87
C MET A 237 -26.68 3.24 5.56
N ARG A 238 -25.94 4.03 4.78
CA ARG A 238 -25.09 5.11 5.31
C ARG A 238 -25.91 6.33 5.73
N TYR A 239 -26.91 6.73 4.95
CA TYR A 239 -27.70 7.94 5.19
C TYR A 239 -29.14 7.60 5.60
N ARG A 240 -29.30 6.95 6.76
CA ARG A 240 -30.61 6.57 7.31
C ARG A 240 -31.58 7.75 7.50
N ARG A 241 -31.05 8.98 7.61
CA ARG A 241 -31.84 10.23 7.76
C ARG A 241 -32.55 10.67 6.46
N VAL A 242 -32.19 10.11 5.32
CA VAL A 242 -32.75 10.48 4.00
C VAL A 242 -33.90 9.54 3.64
N LYS A 243 -35.01 10.07 3.12
CA LYS A 243 -36.16 9.28 2.67
C LYS A 243 -35.72 8.33 1.55
N ARG A 244 -36.11 7.05 1.65
CA ARG A 244 -35.71 5.99 0.70
C ARG A 244 -36.16 6.33 -0.73
N GLU A 245 -37.37 6.86 -0.89
CA GLU A 245 -37.95 7.25 -2.17
C GLU A 245 -37.14 8.35 -2.88
N CYS A 246 -36.61 9.32 -2.13
CA CYS A 246 -35.74 10.36 -2.68
C CYS A 246 -34.43 9.77 -3.21
N ILE A 247 -33.82 8.83 -2.48
CA ILE A 247 -32.61 8.14 -2.91
C ILE A 247 -32.88 7.35 -4.20
N ASP A 248 -33.98 6.61 -4.25
CA ASP A 248 -34.33 5.76 -5.39
C ASP A 248 -34.62 6.59 -6.65
N MET A 249 -35.28 7.73 -6.49
CA MET A 249 -35.52 8.68 -7.58
C MET A 249 -34.20 9.22 -8.15
N VAL A 250 -33.29 9.67 -7.27
CA VAL A 250 -31.98 10.20 -7.68
C VAL A 250 -31.16 9.11 -8.38
N ILE A 251 -31.12 7.90 -7.84
CA ILE A 251 -30.34 6.79 -8.40
C ILE A 251 -30.93 6.27 -9.71
N GLY A 252 -32.26 6.22 -9.82
CA GLY A 252 -32.95 5.82 -11.06
C GLY A 252 -32.68 6.77 -12.23
N LYS A 253 -32.34 8.04 -11.96
CA LYS A 253 -32.03 9.05 -13.00
C LYS A 253 -30.54 9.32 -13.20
N SER A 254 -29.67 8.80 -12.32
CA SER A 254 -28.24 9.10 -12.30
C SER A 254 -27.38 7.92 -12.76
N TYR A 255 -26.25 8.23 -13.41
CA TYR A 255 -25.29 7.21 -13.81
C TYR A 255 -24.31 6.89 -12.69
N VAL A 256 -23.43 5.91 -12.93
CA VAL A 256 -22.43 5.44 -11.97
C VAL A 256 -21.54 6.60 -11.49
N GLY A 257 -21.15 7.51 -12.39
CA GLY A 257 -20.28 8.63 -12.02
C GLY A 257 -20.94 9.66 -11.10
N ASP A 258 -22.23 9.95 -11.32
CA ASP A 258 -22.98 10.85 -10.45
C ASP A 258 -23.22 10.22 -9.08
N TRP A 259 -23.52 8.92 -9.03
CA TRP A 259 -23.61 8.17 -7.78
C TRP A 259 -22.29 8.22 -7.01
N PHE A 260 -21.16 8.06 -7.70
CA PHE A 260 -19.84 8.13 -7.08
C PHE A 260 -19.54 9.54 -6.53
N LEU A 261 -19.90 10.59 -7.27
CA LEU A 261 -19.81 11.97 -6.77
C LEU A 261 -20.66 12.18 -5.52
N ILE A 262 -21.92 11.72 -5.53
CA ILE A 262 -22.83 11.77 -4.37
C ILE A 262 -22.24 11.02 -3.17
N TYR A 263 -21.71 9.82 -3.41
CA TYR A 263 -21.07 8.99 -2.39
C TYR A 263 -19.86 9.69 -1.76
N LEU A 264 -19.05 10.39 -2.56
CA LEU A 264 -17.88 11.10 -2.08
C LEU A 264 -18.25 12.40 -1.34
N MET A 265 -19.24 13.14 -1.83
CA MET A 265 -19.77 14.32 -1.14
C MET A 265 -20.36 13.95 0.20
N GLY A 266 -21.11 12.85 0.30
CA GLY A 266 -21.70 12.45 1.58
C GLY A 266 -20.67 12.04 2.64
N GLN A 267 -19.43 11.67 2.25
CA GLN A 267 -18.34 11.46 3.22
C GLN A 267 -17.67 12.77 3.62
N ASN A 268 -17.72 13.72 2.70
CA ASN A 268 -17.05 14.99 2.79
C ASN A 268 -18.00 16.14 3.13
N ILE A 269 -19.24 15.93 3.59
CA ILE A 269 -20.20 16.97 3.99
C ILE A 269 -20.95 16.46 5.23
N ASP A 270 -21.39 17.37 6.12
CA ASP A 270 -22.23 16.99 7.27
C ASP A 270 -23.52 16.26 6.83
N SER A 271 -23.87 15.22 7.59
CA SER A 271 -25.00 14.33 7.28
C SER A 271 -26.37 15.04 7.21
N VAL A 272 -26.56 16.15 7.93
CA VAL A 272 -27.78 16.94 7.92
C VAL A 272 -27.86 17.76 6.63
N ILE A 273 -26.76 18.43 6.26
CA ILE A 273 -26.71 19.21 5.03
C ILE A 273 -26.85 18.29 3.81
N PHE A 274 -26.19 17.13 3.83
CA PHE A 274 -26.29 16.14 2.76
C PHE A 274 -27.73 15.63 2.58
N LYS A 275 -28.48 15.43 3.68
CA LYS A 275 -29.89 15.06 3.60
C LYS A 275 -30.68 16.10 2.81
N ASP A 276 -30.51 17.37 3.15
CA ASP A 276 -31.28 18.44 2.50
C ASP A 276 -30.90 18.60 1.02
N VAL A 277 -29.61 18.43 0.68
CA VAL A 277 -29.13 18.42 -0.71
C VAL A 277 -29.81 17.33 -1.52
N ILE A 278 -29.89 16.10 -1.00
CA ILE A 278 -30.54 14.98 -1.70
C ILE A 278 -32.05 15.19 -1.83
N HIS A 279 -32.72 15.75 -0.82
CA HIS A 279 -34.16 16.03 -0.88
C HIS A 279 -34.48 17.11 -1.92
N GLU A 280 -33.71 18.20 -1.96
CA GLU A 280 -33.91 19.25 -2.96
C GLU A 280 -33.54 18.80 -4.37
N LEU A 281 -32.46 18.01 -4.51
CA LEU A 281 -32.10 17.42 -5.80
C LEU A 281 -33.21 16.48 -6.30
N ALA A 282 -33.77 15.63 -5.44
CA ALA A 282 -34.91 14.78 -5.80
C ALA A 282 -36.12 15.60 -6.24
N LYS A 283 -36.45 16.70 -5.53
CA LYS A 283 -37.53 17.63 -5.93
C LYS A 283 -37.29 18.21 -7.32
N LYS A 284 -36.07 18.67 -7.62
CA LYS A 284 -35.69 19.17 -8.96
C LYS A 284 -35.78 18.11 -10.06
N LEU A 285 -35.53 16.84 -9.72
CA LEU A 285 -35.66 15.70 -10.64
C LEU A 285 -37.11 15.22 -10.83
N GLY A 286 -38.10 15.93 -10.27
CA GLY A 286 -39.51 15.63 -10.45
C GLY A 286 -40.14 14.80 -9.34
N TYR A 287 -39.47 14.63 -8.19
CA TYR A 287 -40.09 14.04 -7.01
C TYR A 287 -41.21 14.95 -6.50
N ARG A 288 -42.45 14.57 -6.82
CA ARG A 288 -43.66 15.21 -6.30
C ARG A 288 -43.93 14.57 -4.94
N SER A 289 -43.59 15.25 -3.85
CA SER A 289 -43.96 14.78 -2.51
C SER A 289 -45.48 14.66 -2.45
N ARG A 290 -46.01 13.45 -2.36
CA ARG A 290 -47.40 13.27 -1.93
C ARG A 290 -47.57 13.46 -0.41
N ASP A 291 -46.47 13.47 0.36
CA ASP A 291 -46.51 13.67 1.81
C ASP A 291 -45.41 14.66 2.29
N ILE A 292 -45.62 15.95 2.05
CA ILE A 292 -45.15 16.99 2.98
C ILE A 292 -46.33 17.26 3.91
N GLY A 293 -46.57 16.30 4.82
CA GLY A 293 -47.24 16.63 6.07
C GLY A 293 -46.21 17.36 6.92
N GLU A 294 -46.54 18.59 7.27
CA GLU A 294 -45.92 19.32 8.38
C GLU A 294 -45.97 18.45 9.63
N THR A 295 -44.81 18.17 10.23
CA THR A 295 -44.61 17.94 11.66
C THR A 295 -43.15 18.22 11.98
#